data_AF-A0A972DUJ0-F1
#
_entry.id   AF-A0A972DUJ0-F1
#
_cell.length_a   1.000
_cell.length_b   1.000
_cell.length_c   1.000
_cell.angle_alpha   90.00
_cell.angle_beta   90.00
_cell.angle_gamma   90.00
#
_symmetry.space_group_name_H-M   'P 1'
#
loop_
_entity.id
_entity.type
_entity.pdbx_description
1 polymer ?
#
loop_
_entity_poly.entity_id
_entity_poly.type
_entity_poly.pdbx_seq_one_letter_code
_entity_poly.pdbx_strand_id
1 'polypeptide(L)'
;MKPMKETRRMVKDMSFATGPEMDEHLWKAMAEQRHRPEDMTPRRAETRAWRILMKSKIAKLAVAAVVVVAALAVGVEQFTRAKQDKTHAFSAEIQANMALDLDPKGAIPLRQTRPGDFDVTWDGEDGGTLRIMPGSSLRLCTPSKHQPKADQALLWAYSILAEMPESTTTSVSARQSRFAAILTSDGNLAVVQIGDYDENKARLQWQVEDPTPPGYGPVQVVTLTCLDPEKPSTQPCAIDFDTGQTSVIPAQALSLPPEDLLDWLQQNGIDAIARVADNSGSLVGAGLVVQDLDPGYWVMARALNIRHSIAGIAYESRDPIPYREGQFQRVHPFKTREGGIGILQMRGMDCAERTLQFRYKMVQGDSAIALDGTGEKDAELTQIYASATWLADLGKYVLLYAGEHEDRLPQSLEELRDYAESDENHRWMVHDVEYLGAGLTCADPFSTVVAYDRTLLAAGKGTNVLFLDSRIEFVEAERLATLGLPAGNEK
;
A
#
# COMPACT_ATOMS: atom_id res chain seq x y z
N MET A 1 -8.24 -5.42 -31.22
CA MET A 1 -8.24 -6.90 -31.31
C MET A 1 -6.88 -7.46 -30.88
N LYS A 2 -6.74 -7.75 -29.58
CA LYS A 2 -5.65 -8.50 -28.92
C LYS A 2 -6.04 -9.30 -27.65
N PRO A 3 -7.27 -9.28 -27.09
CA PRO A 3 -7.58 -10.10 -25.89
C PRO A 3 -7.53 -11.61 -26.13
N MET A 4 -7.89 -12.07 -27.34
CA MET A 4 -8.17 -13.47 -27.61
C MET A 4 -6.92 -14.38 -27.61
N LYS A 5 -5.71 -13.82 -27.73
CA LYS A 5 -4.46 -14.59 -27.66
C LYS A 5 -3.96 -14.78 -26.22
N GLU A 6 -4.18 -13.78 -25.36
CA GLU A 6 -3.83 -13.86 -23.92
C GLU A 6 -4.77 -14.81 -23.18
N THR A 7 -6.08 -14.70 -23.43
CA THR A 7 -7.05 -15.64 -22.84
C THR A 7 -6.78 -17.08 -23.28
N ARG A 8 -6.34 -17.28 -24.54
CA ARG A 8 -5.98 -18.61 -25.06
C ARG A 8 -4.68 -19.16 -24.46
N ARG A 9 -3.75 -18.30 -24.03
CA ARG A 9 -2.51 -18.71 -23.35
C ARG A 9 -2.80 -19.10 -21.90
N MET A 10 -3.55 -18.27 -21.18
CA MET A 10 -3.96 -18.57 -19.79
C MET A 10 -4.76 -19.86 -19.68
N VAL A 11 -5.70 -20.11 -20.59
CA VAL A 11 -6.49 -21.37 -20.59
C VAL A 11 -5.60 -22.58 -20.91
N LYS A 12 -4.61 -22.43 -21.78
CA LYS A 12 -3.69 -23.52 -22.16
C LYS A 12 -2.67 -23.85 -21.06
N ASP A 13 -2.29 -22.85 -20.28
CA ASP A 13 -1.40 -23.02 -19.12
C ASP A 13 -2.16 -23.61 -17.91
N MET A 14 -3.49 -23.40 -17.84
CA MET A 14 -4.38 -24.08 -16.89
C MET A 14 -4.79 -25.50 -17.33
N SER A 15 -4.81 -25.80 -18.63
CA SER A 15 -5.33 -27.07 -19.17
C SER A 15 -4.37 -28.27 -19.06
N PHE A 16 -3.19 -28.12 -18.46
CA PHE A 16 -2.28 -29.25 -18.25
C PHE A 16 -2.68 -30.18 -17.09
N ALA A 17 -3.78 -29.89 -16.38
CA ALA A 17 -4.25 -30.69 -15.25
C ALA A 17 -5.60 -31.41 -15.45
N THR A 18 -6.34 -31.20 -16.54
CA THR A 18 -7.69 -31.79 -16.71
C THR A 18 -7.96 -32.20 -18.16
N GLY A 19 -8.55 -33.39 -18.33
CA GLY A 19 -8.71 -34.04 -19.64
C GLY A 19 -9.73 -33.39 -20.60
N PRO A 20 -9.75 -33.82 -21.87
CA PRO A 20 -10.41 -33.16 -23.00
C PRO A 20 -11.94 -33.02 -22.91
N GLU A 21 -12.62 -33.76 -22.03
CA GLU A 21 -14.07 -33.67 -21.83
C GLU A 21 -14.49 -32.39 -21.05
N MET A 22 -13.60 -31.82 -20.24
CA MET A 22 -13.87 -30.61 -19.46
C MET A 22 -13.89 -29.35 -20.34
N ASP A 23 -13.05 -29.34 -21.38
CA ASP A 23 -12.95 -28.24 -22.35
C ASP A 23 -14.26 -28.09 -23.15
N GLU A 24 -14.89 -29.20 -23.54
CA GLU A 24 -16.15 -29.17 -24.29
C GLU A 24 -17.32 -28.62 -23.45
N HIS A 25 -17.36 -28.94 -22.16
CA HIS A 25 -18.38 -28.45 -21.23
C HIS A 25 -18.27 -26.95 -20.95
N LEU A 26 -17.04 -26.43 -20.79
CA LEU A 26 -16.79 -24.99 -20.59
C LEU A 26 -17.18 -24.17 -21.82
N TRP A 27 -16.87 -24.66 -23.02
CA TRP A 27 -17.26 -23.99 -24.26
C TRP A 27 -18.77 -23.99 -24.48
N LYS A 28 -19.47 -25.06 -24.11
CA LYS A 28 -20.93 -25.15 -24.20
C LYS A 28 -21.63 -24.20 -23.23
N ALA A 29 -21.14 -24.09 -21.99
CA ALA A 29 -21.69 -23.16 -20.99
C ALA A 29 -21.53 -21.68 -21.39
N MET A 30 -20.38 -21.31 -21.97
CA MET A 30 -20.15 -19.94 -22.46
C MET A 30 -21.01 -19.60 -23.70
N ALA A 31 -21.32 -20.58 -24.55
CA ALA A 31 -22.19 -20.38 -25.70
C ALA A 31 -23.66 -20.16 -25.28
N GLU A 32 -24.14 -20.90 -24.28
CA GLU A 32 -25.51 -20.79 -23.77
C GLU A 32 -25.77 -19.47 -23.04
N GLN A 33 -24.75 -18.86 -22.43
CA GLN A 33 -24.87 -17.59 -21.72
C GLN A 33 -25.03 -16.37 -22.66
N ARG A 34 -24.75 -16.52 -23.96
CA ARG A 34 -24.84 -15.45 -24.98
C ARG A 34 -26.22 -15.27 -25.62
N HIS A 35 -27.19 -16.15 -25.34
CA HIS A 35 -28.50 -16.14 -26.01
C HIS A 35 -29.69 -16.05 -25.04
N ARG A 36 -29.68 -15.07 -24.13
CA ARG A 36 -30.87 -14.72 -23.33
C ARG A 36 -31.32 -13.30 -23.65
N PRO A 37 -32.54 -13.08 -24.19
CA PRO A 37 -33.07 -11.74 -24.37
C PRO A 37 -33.66 -11.20 -23.05
N GLU A 38 -33.39 -9.93 -22.77
CA GLU A 38 -34.04 -9.13 -21.72
C GLU A 38 -35.43 -8.69 -22.18
N ASP A 39 -36.42 -8.78 -21.28
CA ASP A 39 -37.75 -8.22 -21.50
C ASP A 39 -38.21 -7.44 -20.25
N MET A 40 -38.78 -6.24 -20.49
CA MET A 40 -39.06 -5.20 -19.48
C MET A 40 -40.49 -5.23 -18.91
N THR A 41 -40.61 -5.43 -17.58
CA THR A 41 -41.50 -4.76 -16.57
C THR A 41 -43.06 -4.73 -16.75
N PRO A 42 -43.92 -4.21 -15.81
CA PRO A 42 -43.76 -3.87 -14.37
C PRO A 42 -44.96 -4.26 -13.43
N ARG A 43 -44.75 -4.03 -12.11
CA ARG A 43 -45.74 -3.55 -11.10
C ARG A 43 -47.05 -4.34 -10.87
N ARG A 44 -47.06 -5.20 -9.83
CA ARG A 44 -48.23 -5.36 -8.91
C ARG A 44 -48.03 -6.26 -7.68
N ALA A 45 -46.83 -6.78 -7.41
CA ALA A 45 -46.63 -7.76 -6.32
C ALA A 45 -46.16 -7.18 -4.97
N GLU A 46 -45.82 -5.89 -4.87
CA GLU A 46 -45.12 -5.36 -3.68
C GLU A 46 -46.02 -5.04 -2.48
N THR A 47 -47.34 -4.97 -2.64
CA THR A 47 -48.22 -4.53 -1.54
C THR A 47 -48.50 -5.60 -0.48
N ARG A 48 -48.15 -6.88 -0.73
CA ARG A 48 -48.35 -7.99 0.23
C ARG A 48 -47.11 -8.34 1.06
N ALA A 49 -45.89 -8.09 0.56
CA ALA A 49 -44.66 -8.34 1.30
C ALA A 49 -44.49 -7.39 2.51
N TRP A 50 -44.94 -6.14 2.36
CA TRP A 50 -44.86 -5.11 3.41
C TRP A 50 -45.67 -5.42 4.67
N ARG A 51 -46.72 -6.25 4.58
CA ARG A 51 -47.56 -6.56 5.74
C ARG A 51 -47.01 -7.67 6.63
N ILE A 52 -46.07 -8.47 6.12
CA ILE A 52 -45.39 -9.53 6.87
C ILE A 52 -44.17 -8.99 7.62
N LEU A 53 -43.49 -7.96 7.07
CA LEU A 53 -42.31 -7.36 7.68
C LEU A 53 -42.59 -6.55 8.97
N MET A 54 -43.82 -6.07 9.17
CA MET A 54 -44.17 -5.12 10.25
C MET A 54 -44.49 -5.77 11.62
N LYS A 55 -44.31 -7.07 11.80
CA LYS A 55 -44.53 -7.76 13.10
C LYS A 55 -43.25 -8.27 13.79
N SER A 56 -42.08 -8.04 13.21
CA SER A 56 -40.80 -8.43 13.81
C SER A 56 -40.25 -7.34 14.72
N LYS A 57 -39.81 -7.69 15.94
CA LYS A 57 -39.11 -6.76 16.85
C LYS A 57 -37.78 -6.24 16.27
N ILE A 58 -37.24 -6.88 15.22
CA ILE A 58 -36.03 -6.45 14.50
C ILE A 58 -36.32 -5.24 13.59
N ALA A 59 -37.56 -5.06 13.13
CA ALA A 59 -37.94 -3.92 12.29
C ALA A 59 -37.94 -2.57 13.03
N LYS A 60 -38.02 -2.56 14.38
CA LYS A 60 -37.90 -1.31 15.16
C LYS A 60 -36.49 -0.72 15.14
N LEU A 61 -35.45 -1.53 14.91
CA LEU A 61 -34.08 -1.03 14.71
C LEU A 61 -33.86 -0.52 13.28
N ALA A 62 -34.55 -1.08 12.28
CA ALA A 62 -34.51 -0.58 10.91
C ALA A 62 -35.26 0.76 10.73
N VAL A 63 -36.29 1.03 11.54
CA VAL A 63 -36.99 2.33 11.51
C VAL A 63 -36.14 3.45 12.10
N ALA A 64 -35.19 3.17 13.01
CA ALA A 64 -34.21 4.17 13.44
C ALA A 64 -33.21 4.55 12.32
N ALA A 65 -32.92 3.62 11.40
CA ALA A 65 -32.10 3.90 10.22
C ALA A 65 -32.87 4.62 9.10
N VAL A 66 -34.20 4.47 9.04
CA VAL A 66 -35.06 5.13 8.04
C VAL A 66 -35.56 6.51 8.51
N VAL A 67 -35.58 6.80 9.82
CA VAL A 67 -35.93 8.13 10.34
C VAL A 67 -34.82 9.17 10.13
N VAL A 68 -33.60 8.77 9.78
CA VAL A 68 -32.54 9.69 9.31
C VAL A 68 -32.77 10.14 7.85
N VAL A 69 -33.61 9.43 7.08
CA VAL A 69 -33.87 9.77 5.66
C VAL A 69 -35.03 10.78 5.49
N ALA A 70 -35.82 11.05 6.53
CA ALA A 70 -36.98 11.95 6.43
C ALA A 70 -36.76 13.38 6.98
N ALA A 71 -35.58 13.70 7.52
CA ALA A 71 -35.22 15.06 7.98
C ALA A 71 -34.16 15.77 7.11
N LEU A 72 -33.69 15.13 6.04
CA LEU A 72 -32.68 15.66 5.11
C LEU A 72 -33.30 16.14 3.79
N ALA A 73 -34.35 16.94 3.87
CA ALA A 73 -34.69 17.83 2.76
C ALA A 73 -33.80 19.06 2.90
N VAL A 74 -32.91 19.25 1.92
CA VAL A 74 -31.91 20.33 1.76
C VAL A 74 -30.51 20.00 2.33
N GLY A 75 -29.65 19.39 1.51
CA GLY A 75 -28.23 19.75 1.53
C GLY A 75 -27.17 18.65 1.38
N VAL A 76 -27.48 17.38 1.65
CA VAL A 76 -26.51 16.27 1.52
C VAL A 76 -27.11 15.21 0.62
N GLU A 77 -26.79 15.25 -0.68
CA GLU A 77 -27.41 14.31 -1.63
C GLU A 77 -26.84 12.88 -1.50
N GLN A 78 -25.59 12.70 -1.03
CA GLN A 78 -24.98 11.37 -0.84
C GLN A 78 -23.92 11.38 0.27
N PHE A 79 -24.13 10.60 1.34
CA PHE A 79 -23.10 10.25 2.32
C PHE A 79 -22.77 8.76 2.14
N THR A 80 -21.55 8.47 1.71
CA THR A 80 -21.09 7.08 1.54
C THR A 80 -19.96 6.80 2.52
N ARG A 81 -20.20 5.87 3.45
CA ARG A 81 -19.16 5.29 4.30
C ARG A 81 -18.58 4.07 3.57
N ALA A 82 -17.33 4.15 3.15
CA ALA A 82 -16.61 2.95 2.74
C ALA A 82 -16.20 2.18 3.99
N LYS A 83 -16.70 0.95 4.17
CA LYS A 83 -16.15 0.02 5.18
C LYS A 83 -14.99 -0.72 4.54
N GLN A 84 -13.79 -0.16 4.64
CA GLN A 84 -12.54 -0.92 4.50
C GLN A 84 -11.69 -0.63 5.74
N ASP A 85 -11.33 -1.71 6.45
CA ASP A 85 -10.36 -1.81 7.56
C ASP A 85 -10.12 -0.57 8.42
N LYS A 86 -10.77 -0.48 9.60
CA LYS A 86 -10.49 0.42 10.77
C LYS A 86 -10.25 1.93 10.51
N THR A 87 -10.10 2.34 9.27
CA THR A 87 -9.78 3.66 8.77
C THR A 87 -11.11 4.28 8.37
N HIS A 88 -11.41 5.40 9.00
CA HIS A 88 -12.66 6.09 8.84
C HIS A 88 -12.56 7.04 7.63
N ALA A 89 -12.69 6.49 6.43
CA ALA A 89 -12.78 7.26 5.19
C ALA A 89 -14.24 7.58 4.85
N PHE A 90 -14.49 8.86 4.54
CA PHE A 90 -15.81 9.40 4.25
C PHE A 90 -15.79 10.27 3.01
N SER A 91 -16.94 10.43 2.38
CA SER A 91 -17.16 11.44 1.35
C SER A 91 -18.55 12.01 1.47
N ALA A 92 -18.64 13.31 1.23
CA ALA A 92 -19.89 14.05 1.18
C ALA A 92 -19.80 15.19 0.17
N GLU A 93 -20.89 15.48 -0.52
CA GLU A 93 -21.09 16.79 -1.14
C GLU A 93 -21.67 17.73 -0.09
N ILE A 94 -21.02 18.87 0.12
CA ILE A 94 -21.46 19.91 1.05
C ILE A 94 -21.81 21.18 0.27
N GLN A 95 -22.98 21.73 0.57
CA GLN A 95 -23.42 23.00 0.00
C GLN A 95 -22.84 24.19 0.78
N ALA A 96 -22.80 25.36 0.16
CA ALA A 96 -22.50 26.61 0.83
C ALA A 96 -23.45 26.81 2.01
N ASN A 97 -22.92 27.23 3.16
CA ASN A 97 -23.64 27.35 4.43
C ASN A 97 -24.03 26.02 5.09
N MET A 98 -23.34 24.92 4.77
CA MET A 98 -23.40 23.66 5.52
C MET A 98 -22.18 23.53 6.43
N ALA A 99 -22.37 22.83 7.55
CA ALA A 99 -21.29 22.40 8.43
C ALA A 99 -21.11 20.88 8.37
N LEU A 100 -19.88 20.43 8.54
CA LEU A 100 -19.48 19.04 8.60
C LEU A 100 -18.80 18.78 9.94
N ASP A 101 -19.27 17.76 10.66
CA ASP A 101 -18.55 17.12 11.76
C ASP A 101 -17.56 16.12 11.14
N LEU A 102 -16.26 16.31 11.40
CA LEU A 102 -15.21 15.43 10.86
C LEU A 102 -15.16 14.13 11.65
N ASP A 103 -15.54 14.17 12.93
CA ASP A 103 -15.88 13.01 13.72
C ASP A 103 -17.31 12.56 13.30
N PRO A 104 -17.59 11.26 13.13
CA PRO A 104 -18.59 10.73 12.16
C PRO A 104 -20.09 10.98 12.41
N LYS A 105 -20.51 12.10 13.02
CA LYS A 105 -21.91 12.40 13.33
C LYS A 105 -22.71 13.03 12.16
N GLY A 106 -22.05 13.39 11.06
CA GLY A 106 -22.71 13.79 9.79
C GLY A 106 -22.68 15.29 9.49
N ALA A 107 -23.18 15.68 8.30
CA ALA A 107 -23.27 17.07 7.85
C ALA A 107 -24.67 17.67 8.08
N ILE A 108 -24.76 18.96 8.48
CA ILE A 108 -26.01 19.63 8.89
C ILE A 108 -26.07 21.08 8.36
N PRO A 109 -27.26 21.61 7.99
CA PRO A 109 -27.42 23.02 7.59
C PRO A 109 -27.18 24.03 8.73
N LEU A 110 -26.37 25.08 8.49
CA LEU A 110 -26.04 26.11 9.49
C LEU A 110 -27.26 26.93 9.96
N ARG A 111 -28.35 26.98 9.18
CA ARG A 111 -29.54 27.77 9.53
C ARG A 111 -30.36 27.19 10.69
N GLN A 112 -30.08 25.96 11.12
CA GLN A 112 -30.93 25.23 12.08
C GLN A 112 -30.25 24.87 13.41
N THR A 113 -28.94 25.11 13.58
CA THR A 113 -28.17 24.72 14.78
C THR A 113 -27.17 25.78 15.20
N ARG A 114 -26.90 25.88 16.52
CA ARG A 114 -25.79 26.70 17.03
C ARG A 114 -24.46 25.95 16.82
N PRO A 115 -23.37 26.59 16.40
CA PRO A 115 -22.25 25.91 15.74
C PRO A 115 -21.23 25.24 16.68
N GLY A 116 -21.56 25.05 17.96
CA GLY A 116 -20.60 24.58 18.96
C GLY A 116 -20.09 23.15 18.73
N ASP A 117 -20.85 22.34 17.98
CA ASP A 117 -20.61 20.92 17.79
C ASP A 117 -20.08 20.56 16.37
N PHE A 118 -19.65 21.54 15.57
CA PHE A 118 -19.19 21.29 14.20
C PHE A 118 -17.78 21.77 13.93
N ASP A 119 -17.11 21.05 13.03
CA ASP A 119 -15.69 21.22 12.80
C ASP A 119 -15.39 22.19 11.66
N VAL A 120 -15.99 21.96 10.49
CA VAL A 120 -15.70 22.73 9.28
C VAL A 120 -16.94 23.16 8.51
N THR A 121 -16.82 24.26 7.78
CA THR A 121 -17.86 24.82 6.92
C THR A 121 -17.36 25.07 5.51
N TRP A 122 -18.27 25.06 4.54
CA TRP A 122 -18.01 25.52 3.18
C TRP A 122 -18.64 26.89 2.96
N ASP A 123 -17.79 27.86 2.66
CA ASP A 123 -18.18 29.22 2.29
C ASP A 123 -18.02 29.41 0.78
N GLY A 124 -18.97 30.09 0.16
CA GLY A 124 -18.93 30.41 -1.26
C GLY A 124 -17.96 31.54 -1.62
N GLU A 125 -17.49 32.28 -0.61
CA GLU A 125 -16.47 33.32 -0.77
C GLU A 125 -15.19 32.77 -1.43
N ASP A 126 -14.56 33.60 -2.27
CA ASP A 126 -13.34 33.31 -3.03
C ASP A 126 -13.40 32.05 -3.92
N GLY A 127 -14.60 31.70 -4.37
CA GLY A 127 -14.81 30.54 -5.24
C GLY A 127 -14.88 29.21 -4.49
N GLY A 128 -15.04 29.23 -3.16
CA GLY A 128 -15.12 28.02 -2.34
C GLY A 128 -14.00 27.92 -1.31
N THR A 129 -14.37 28.03 -0.03
CA THR A 129 -13.43 28.05 1.10
C THR A 129 -13.86 27.08 2.19
N LEU A 130 -12.95 26.22 2.63
CA LEU A 130 -13.13 25.39 3.82
C LEU A 130 -12.68 26.20 5.05
N ARG A 131 -13.55 26.38 6.04
CA ARG A 131 -13.29 27.23 7.22
C ARG A 131 -13.60 26.49 8.52
N ILE A 132 -12.68 26.57 9.49
CA ILE A 132 -12.93 26.19 10.88
C ILE A 132 -13.86 27.22 11.52
N MET A 133 -14.84 26.76 12.31
CA MET A 133 -15.78 27.66 12.99
C MET A 133 -15.09 28.58 14.01
N PRO A 134 -15.48 29.87 14.11
CA PRO A 134 -14.96 30.77 15.14
C PRO A 134 -15.17 30.21 16.55
N GLY A 135 -14.10 30.20 17.35
CA GLY A 135 -14.12 29.65 18.72
C GLY A 135 -13.93 28.13 18.81
N SER A 136 -13.79 27.44 17.67
CA SER A 136 -13.43 26.03 17.63
C SER A 136 -11.99 25.80 18.14
N SER A 137 -11.77 24.65 18.79
CA SER A 137 -10.45 24.21 19.25
C SER A 137 -9.59 23.59 18.15
N LEU A 138 -10.16 23.39 16.96
CA LEU A 138 -9.48 22.78 15.83
C LEU A 138 -8.26 23.57 15.36
N ARG A 139 -7.34 22.87 14.71
CA ARG A 139 -6.20 23.47 14.01
C ARG A 139 -6.14 22.98 12.59
N LEU A 140 -6.11 23.92 11.64
CA LEU A 140 -6.02 23.61 10.21
C LEU A 140 -4.63 23.99 9.71
N CYS A 141 -4.08 23.13 8.87
CA CYS A 141 -2.86 23.41 8.12
C CYS A 141 -3.08 23.10 6.64
N THR A 142 -2.33 23.80 5.79
CA THR A 142 -2.34 23.59 4.34
C THR A 142 -0.91 23.43 3.83
N PRO A 143 -0.71 22.69 2.72
CA PRO A 143 0.61 22.57 2.10
C PRO A 143 1.07 23.93 1.58
N SER A 144 2.21 24.43 2.06
CA SER A 144 2.67 25.80 1.80
C SER A 144 3.34 26.00 0.44
N LYS A 145 3.91 24.94 -0.18
CA LYS A 145 4.69 25.05 -1.43
C LYS A 145 4.39 23.95 -2.45
N HIS A 146 4.16 22.72 -2.01
CA HIS A 146 3.89 21.58 -2.88
C HIS A 146 2.59 20.91 -2.43
N GLN A 147 1.61 20.86 -3.34
CA GLN A 147 0.37 20.14 -3.09
C GLN A 147 0.70 18.63 -3.10
N PRO A 148 0.41 17.90 -2.01
CA PRO A 148 0.61 16.47 -2.00
C PRO A 148 -0.33 15.82 -3.02
N LYS A 149 0.10 14.71 -3.59
CA LYS A 149 -0.83 13.82 -4.30
C LYS A 149 -1.77 13.17 -3.28
N ALA A 150 -2.91 12.64 -3.74
CA ALA A 150 -3.91 12.04 -2.85
C ALA A 150 -3.33 10.91 -1.98
N ASP A 151 -2.43 10.11 -2.54
CA ASP A 151 -1.70 9.02 -1.87
C ASP A 151 -0.61 9.51 -0.89
N GLN A 152 -0.24 10.78 -0.95
CA GLN A 152 0.79 11.40 -0.11
C GLN A 152 0.19 12.35 0.95
N ALA A 153 -1.08 12.71 0.84
CA ALA A 153 -1.72 13.70 1.70
C ALA A 153 -1.64 13.32 3.18
N LEU A 154 -1.81 12.04 3.50
CA LEU A 154 -1.72 11.55 4.88
C LEU A 154 -0.29 11.62 5.44
N LEU A 155 0.71 11.28 4.63
CA LEU A 155 2.13 11.40 5.02
C LEU A 155 2.52 12.84 5.27
N TRP A 156 2.07 13.74 4.40
CA TRP A 156 2.25 15.18 4.58
C TRP A 156 1.61 15.64 5.89
N ALA A 157 0.36 15.25 6.15
CA ALA A 157 -0.35 15.65 7.37
C ALA A 157 0.38 15.20 8.65
N TYR A 158 0.89 13.96 8.70
CA TYR A 158 1.72 13.50 9.83
C TYR A 158 3.04 14.26 9.95
N SER A 159 3.66 14.66 8.83
CA SER A 159 4.95 15.37 8.86
C SER A 159 4.87 16.74 9.52
N ILE A 160 3.69 17.38 9.50
CA ILE A 160 3.45 18.70 10.08
C ILE A 160 2.73 18.64 11.43
N LEU A 161 2.39 17.45 11.92
CA LEU A 161 1.53 17.27 13.09
C LEU A 161 2.06 17.99 14.34
N ALA A 162 3.38 18.01 14.54
CA ALA A 162 4.01 18.70 15.65
C ALA A 162 3.85 20.24 15.59
N GLU A 163 3.69 20.80 14.39
CA GLU A 163 3.52 22.23 14.14
C GLU A 163 2.03 22.64 14.15
N MET A 164 1.11 21.69 13.93
CA MET A 164 -0.33 21.96 13.86
C MET A 164 -0.90 22.71 15.07
N PRO A 165 -0.53 22.40 16.34
CA PRO A 165 -1.03 23.12 17.51
C PRO A 165 -0.80 24.64 17.45
N GLU A 166 0.24 25.08 16.76
CA GLU A 166 0.65 26.48 16.61
C GLU A 166 0.01 27.18 15.40
N SER A 167 -0.69 26.43 14.54
CA SER A 167 -1.32 27.02 13.35
C SER A 167 -2.40 28.02 13.72
N THR A 168 -2.29 29.21 13.13
CA THR A 168 -3.31 30.27 13.20
C THR A 168 -4.24 30.26 11.99
N THR A 169 -4.07 29.30 11.08
CA THR A 169 -4.87 29.20 9.85
C THR A 169 -6.29 28.76 10.20
N THR A 170 -7.27 29.59 9.86
CA THR A 170 -8.69 29.33 10.13
C THR A 170 -9.47 28.92 8.87
N SER A 171 -8.89 29.07 7.69
CA SER A 171 -9.55 28.74 6.43
C SER A 171 -8.56 28.42 5.32
N VAL A 172 -9.03 27.71 4.31
CA VAL A 172 -8.29 27.37 3.10
C VAL A 172 -9.19 27.53 1.88
N SER A 173 -8.77 28.38 0.94
CA SER A 173 -9.43 28.47 -0.35
C SER A 173 -9.08 27.25 -1.18
N ALA A 174 -10.08 26.64 -1.82
CA ALA A 174 -9.89 25.48 -2.67
C ALA A 174 -9.05 25.76 -3.93
N ARG A 175 -8.90 27.05 -4.28
CA ARG A 175 -7.99 27.53 -5.33
C ARG A 175 -6.52 27.49 -4.90
N GLN A 176 -6.26 27.64 -3.60
CA GLN A 176 -4.91 27.65 -3.03
C GLN A 176 -4.45 26.25 -2.67
N SER A 177 -5.36 25.42 -2.15
CA SER A 177 -5.03 24.05 -1.78
C SER A 177 -6.19 23.09 -1.99
N ARG A 178 -5.85 21.89 -2.44
CA ARG A 178 -6.79 20.76 -2.59
C ARG A 178 -6.83 19.89 -1.34
N PHE A 179 -5.91 20.09 -0.41
CA PHE A 179 -5.79 19.30 0.81
C PHE A 179 -5.70 20.19 2.04
N ALA A 180 -6.26 19.71 3.15
CA ALA A 180 -6.14 20.30 4.47
C ALA A 180 -5.90 19.19 5.50
N ALA A 181 -4.98 19.44 6.43
CA ALA A 181 -4.82 18.63 7.63
C ALA A 181 -5.51 19.35 8.78
N ILE A 182 -6.33 18.65 9.55
CA ILE A 182 -7.11 19.22 10.64
C ILE A 182 -6.91 18.37 11.88
N LEU A 183 -6.43 18.98 12.97
CA LEU A 183 -6.38 18.34 14.28
C LEU A 183 -7.74 18.53 14.94
N THR A 184 -8.45 17.43 15.19
CA THR A 184 -9.81 17.45 15.75
C THR A 184 -9.83 17.84 17.22
N SER A 185 -11.01 18.20 17.73
CA SER A 185 -11.17 18.53 19.15
C SER A 185 -10.92 17.32 20.06
N ASP A 186 -11.15 16.12 19.55
CA ASP A 186 -10.84 14.83 20.18
C ASP A 186 -9.36 14.42 20.01
N GLY A 187 -8.56 15.25 19.34
CA GLY A 187 -7.12 15.01 19.11
C GLY A 187 -6.81 14.14 17.90
N ASN A 188 -7.81 13.78 17.08
CA ASN A 188 -7.59 12.99 15.87
C ASN A 188 -6.97 13.83 14.75
N LEU A 189 -6.29 13.17 13.81
CA LEU A 189 -5.83 13.80 12.58
C LEU A 189 -6.82 13.53 11.45
N ALA A 190 -7.53 14.55 11.00
CA ALA A 190 -8.36 14.48 9.81
C ALA A 190 -7.62 15.04 8.59
N VAL A 191 -7.56 14.27 7.51
CA VAL A 191 -7.04 14.72 6.21
C VAL A 191 -8.18 14.89 5.25
N VAL A 192 -8.44 16.13 4.84
CA VAL A 192 -9.53 16.50 3.95
C VAL A 192 -8.99 16.79 2.56
N GLN A 193 -9.52 16.10 1.56
CA GLN A 193 -9.37 16.42 0.15
C GLN A 193 -10.61 17.17 -0.34
N ILE A 194 -10.37 18.34 -0.92
CA ILE A 194 -11.36 19.11 -1.65
C ILE A 194 -11.35 18.61 -3.09
N GLY A 195 -12.42 17.92 -3.48
CA GLY A 195 -12.69 17.42 -4.83
C GLY A 195 -13.30 18.50 -5.72
N ASP A 196 -14.23 18.14 -6.60
CA ASP A 196 -14.90 19.13 -7.46
C ASP A 196 -15.62 20.18 -6.60
N TYR A 197 -15.47 21.46 -6.96
CA TYR A 197 -16.06 22.56 -6.21
C TYR A 197 -16.46 23.74 -7.09
N ASP A 198 -17.41 24.51 -6.60
CA ASP A 198 -17.79 25.84 -7.06
C ASP A 198 -18.19 26.73 -5.86
N GLU A 199 -18.67 27.94 -6.13
CA GLU A 199 -19.12 28.91 -5.11
C GLU A 199 -20.29 28.39 -4.25
N ASN A 200 -21.05 27.41 -4.73
CA ASN A 200 -22.25 26.92 -4.06
C ASN A 200 -22.05 25.55 -3.43
N LYS A 201 -21.01 24.79 -3.79
CA LYS A 201 -20.78 23.44 -3.26
C LYS A 201 -19.35 22.94 -3.42
N ALA A 202 -18.99 21.96 -2.60
CA ALA A 202 -17.81 21.13 -2.78
C ALA A 202 -18.06 19.67 -2.49
N ARG A 203 -17.38 18.81 -3.22
CA ARG A 203 -17.23 17.40 -2.87
C ARG A 203 -16.02 17.26 -1.95
N LEU A 204 -16.24 16.90 -0.69
CA LEU A 204 -15.17 16.57 0.23
C LEU A 204 -15.00 15.06 0.33
N GLN A 205 -13.75 14.65 0.46
CA GLN A 205 -13.35 13.32 0.91
C GLN A 205 -12.44 13.53 2.11
N TRP A 206 -12.65 12.78 3.19
CA TRP A 206 -11.75 12.88 4.33
C TRP A 206 -11.53 11.54 4.99
N GLN A 207 -10.38 11.46 5.65
CA GLN A 207 -9.95 10.31 6.41
C GLN A 207 -9.57 10.80 7.80
N VAL A 208 -10.13 10.16 8.83
CA VAL A 208 -9.78 10.44 10.23
C VAL A 208 -8.86 9.33 10.74
N GLU A 209 -7.75 9.73 11.33
CA GLU A 209 -6.67 8.88 11.81
C GLU A 209 -6.26 9.25 13.24
N ASP A 210 -5.62 8.31 13.94
CA ASP A 210 -4.94 8.60 15.20
C ASP A 210 -3.79 9.60 14.94
N PRO A 211 -3.54 10.58 15.82
CA PRO A 211 -2.39 11.49 15.69
C PRO A 211 -1.05 10.74 15.79
N THR A 212 -1.03 9.55 16.34
CA THR A 212 0.15 8.69 16.32
C THR A 212 0.23 8.00 14.97
N PRO A 213 1.28 8.25 14.16
CA PRO A 213 1.44 7.52 12.91
C PRO A 213 1.61 6.03 13.21
N PRO A 214 1.03 5.13 12.39
CA PRO A 214 1.17 3.71 12.62
C PRO A 214 2.66 3.32 12.56
N GLY A 215 3.07 2.50 13.51
CA GLY A 215 4.40 1.92 13.59
C GLY A 215 4.39 0.44 13.22
N TYR A 216 5.57 -0.18 13.16
CA TYR A 216 5.63 -1.64 13.19
C TYR A 216 5.69 -2.15 14.62
N GLY A 217 5.05 -3.28 14.86
CA GLY A 217 5.30 -4.11 16.02
C GLY A 217 6.69 -4.76 16.00
N PRO A 218 7.01 -5.57 17.02
CA PRO A 218 8.27 -6.29 17.08
C PRO A 218 8.44 -7.23 15.88
N VAL A 219 9.69 -7.39 15.44
CA VAL A 219 10.05 -8.39 14.43
C VAL A 219 9.87 -9.78 15.02
N GLN A 220 9.12 -10.61 14.31
CA GLN A 220 8.94 -12.02 14.60
C GLN A 220 9.78 -12.84 13.62
N VAL A 221 10.53 -13.82 14.13
CA VAL A 221 11.28 -14.78 13.30
C VAL A 221 10.63 -16.15 13.47
N VAL A 222 10.24 -16.75 12.35
CA VAL A 222 9.48 -18.00 12.34
C VAL A 222 10.22 -19.02 11.50
N THR A 223 10.27 -20.26 12.00
CA THR A 223 10.74 -21.43 11.26
C THR A 223 9.58 -22.41 11.15
N LEU A 224 9.20 -22.76 9.91
CA LEU A 224 8.15 -23.73 9.62
C LEU A 224 8.75 -24.94 8.92
N THR A 225 8.24 -26.13 9.21
CA THR A 225 8.53 -27.31 8.40
C THR A 225 7.78 -27.20 7.08
N CYS A 226 8.49 -27.42 5.98
CA CYS A 226 7.88 -27.44 4.67
C CYS A 226 6.96 -28.65 4.55
N LEU A 227 5.73 -28.39 4.16
CA LEU A 227 4.69 -29.40 3.98
C LEU A 227 5.08 -30.40 2.88
N ASP A 228 5.08 -31.69 3.25
CA ASP A 228 5.12 -32.82 2.32
C ASP A 228 3.77 -33.55 2.38
N PRO A 229 2.93 -33.49 1.32
CA PRO A 229 1.63 -34.15 1.29
C PRO A 229 1.70 -35.66 1.52
N GLU A 230 2.82 -36.30 1.15
CA GLU A 230 3.01 -37.75 1.33
C GLU A 230 3.48 -38.11 2.74
N LYS A 231 4.04 -37.14 3.47
CA LYS A 231 4.64 -37.33 4.79
C LYS A 231 4.22 -36.19 5.72
N PRO A 232 3.00 -36.25 6.29
CA PRO A 232 2.52 -35.23 7.21
C PRO A 232 3.49 -35.07 8.39
N SER A 233 3.94 -33.84 8.60
CA SER A 233 4.82 -33.48 9.71
C SER A 233 4.02 -33.31 10.99
N THR A 234 4.63 -33.63 12.14
CA THR A 234 4.12 -33.27 13.47
C THR A 234 4.60 -31.89 13.93
N GLN A 235 5.50 -31.26 13.17
CA GLN A 235 6.01 -29.92 13.43
C GLN A 235 5.17 -28.86 12.68
N PRO A 236 5.11 -27.61 13.20
CA PRO A 236 4.31 -26.55 12.58
C PRO A 236 4.73 -26.27 11.14
N CYS A 237 3.75 -26.19 10.24
CA CYS A 237 3.94 -25.92 8.80
C CYS A 237 3.08 -24.75 8.30
N ALA A 238 2.31 -24.14 9.18
CA ALA A 238 1.37 -23.06 8.89
C ALA A 238 1.52 -21.91 9.90
N ILE A 239 1.12 -20.70 9.50
CA ILE A 239 1.12 -19.50 10.33
C ILE A 239 -0.15 -18.66 10.14
N ASP A 240 -0.61 -18.09 11.24
CA ASP A 240 -1.51 -16.93 11.33
C ASP A 240 -0.65 -15.70 11.65
N PHE A 241 -0.59 -14.71 10.75
CA PHE A 241 0.27 -13.53 10.92
C PHE A 241 -0.28 -12.54 11.94
N ASP A 242 -1.61 -12.45 12.05
CA ASP A 242 -2.29 -11.54 12.96
C ASP A 242 -2.04 -11.93 14.42
N THR A 243 -2.00 -13.23 14.72
CA THR A 243 -1.74 -13.73 16.07
C THR A 243 -0.30 -14.19 16.29
N GLY A 244 0.45 -14.46 15.20
CA GLY A 244 1.77 -15.09 15.24
C GLY A 244 1.77 -16.56 15.65
N GLN A 245 0.59 -17.19 15.73
CA GLN A 245 0.49 -18.61 16.06
C GLN A 245 0.90 -19.48 14.87
N THR A 246 1.65 -20.54 15.15
CA THR A 246 2.00 -21.55 14.16
C THR A 246 1.20 -22.82 14.39
N SER A 247 0.84 -23.51 13.31
CA SER A 247 -0.06 -24.67 13.37
C SER A 247 0.47 -25.85 12.55
N VAL A 248 0.07 -27.05 12.98
CA VAL A 248 0.26 -28.29 12.22
C VAL A 248 -1.02 -28.56 11.43
N ILE A 249 -0.89 -28.86 10.13
CA ILE A 249 -2.04 -29.24 9.31
C ILE A 249 -2.26 -30.75 9.46
N PRO A 250 -3.44 -31.20 9.93
CA PRO A 250 -3.70 -32.61 10.13
C PRO A 250 -3.77 -33.36 8.78
N ALA A 251 -3.36 -34.63 8.77
CA ALA A 251 -3.34 -35.46 7.55
C ALA A 251 -4.72 -35.55 6.87
N GLN A 252 -5.81 -35.49 7.66
CA GLN A 252 -7.18 -35.47 7.14
C GLN A 252 -7.44 -34.23 6.29
N ALA A 253 -6.92 -33.06 6.70
CA ALA A 253 -7.07 -31.82 5.93
C ALA A 253 -6.21 -31.86 4.65
N LEU A 254 -4.99 -32.43 4.72
CA LEU A 254 -4.13 -32.59 3.56
C LEU A 254 -4.69 -33.52 2.47
N SER A 255 -5.63 -34.38 2.85
CA SER A 255 -6.32 -35.30 1.93
C SER A 255 -7.53 -34.65 1.25
N LEU A 256 -7.88 -33.41 1.60
CA LEU A 256 -8.99 -32.68 0.99
C LEU A 256 -8.65 -32.24 -0.44
N PRO A 257 -9.66 -32.10 -1.33
CA PRO A 257 -9.51 -31.38 -2.58
C PRO A 257 -8.92 -29.96 -2.37
N PRO A 258 -8.21 -29.38 -3.35
CA PRO A 258 -7.54 -28.08 -3.20
C PRO A 258 -8.46 -26.94 -2.70
N GLU A 259 -9.67 -26.84 -3.26
CA GLU A 259 -10.71 -25.91 -2.81
C GLU A 259 -11.12 -26.14 -1.34
N ASP A 260 -11.39 -27.37 -0.94
CA ASP A 260 -11.80 -27.72 0.42
C ASP A 260 -10.66 -27.54 1.43
N LEU A 261 -9.41 -27.86 1.03
CA LEU A 261 -8.21 -27.58 1.84
C LEU A 261 -8.08 -26.08 2.06
N LEU A 262 -8.29 -25.28 1.02
CA LEU A 262 -8.25 -23.84 1.18
C LEU A 262 -9.32 -23.39 2.17
N ASP A 263 -10.58 -23.77 1.99
CA ASP A 263 -11.65 -23.40 2.92
C ASP A 263 -11.32 -23.81 4.37
N TRP A 264 -10.72 -24.99 4.55
CA TRP A 264 -10.23 -25.43 5.85
C TRP A 264 -9.15 -24.50 6.42
N LEU A 265 -8.14 -24.12 5.63
CA LEU A 265 -7.10 -23.18 6.08
C LEU A 265 -7.71 -21.86 6.55
N GLN A 266 -8.65 -21.30 5.77
CA GLN A 266 -9.31 -20.04 6.12
C GLN A 266 -10.16 -20.16 7.39
N GLN A 267 -10.92 -21.23 7.53
CA GLN A 267 -11.76 -21.47 8.71
C GLN A 267 -10.94 -21.64 10.00
N ASN A 268 -9.68 -22.05 9.88
CA ASN A 268 -8.75 -22.21 11.00
C ASN A 268 -7.82 -21.00 11.19
N GLY A 269 -8.08 -19.87 10.51
CA GLY A 269 -7.31 -18.64 10.66
C GLY A 269 -5.89 -18.72 10.10
N ILE A 270 -5.60 -19.69 9.22
CA ILE A 270 -4.26 -19.83 8.63
C ILE A 270 -4.11 -18.85 7.48
N ASP A 271 -3.05 -18.05 7.53
CA ASP A 271 -2.71 -17.08 6.50
C ASP A 271 -1.69 -17.59 5.50
N ALA A 272 -0.81 -18.50 5.91
CA ALA A 272 0.20 -19.04 5.03
C ALA A 272 0.73 -20.42 5.45
N ILE A 273 1.25 -21.16 4.48
CA ILE A 273 1.84 -22.49 4.67
C ILE A 273 3.21 -22.58 4.01
N ALA A 274 4.17 -23.24 4.65
CA ALA A 274 5.48 -23.51 4.07
C ALA A 274 5.40 -24.74 3.15
N ARG A 275 5.96 -24.67 1.95
CA ARG A 275 6.00 -25.78 0.97
C ARG A 275 7.37 -25.86 0.32
N VAL A 276 7.74 -27.05 -0.14
CA VAL A 276 8.85 -27.21 -1.09
C VAL A 276 8.27 -27.29 -2.50
N ALA A 277 8.80 -26.48 -3.41
CA ALA A 277 8.58 -26.58 -4.85
C ALA A 277 9.94 -26.48 -5.55
N ASP A 278 10.24 -27.41 -6.45
CA ASP A 278 11.49 -27.42 -7.24
C ASP A 278 12.78 -27.30 -6.41
N ASN A 279 12.84 -28.00 -5.28
CA ASN A 279 13.92 -27.93 -4.28
C ASN A 279 14.12 -26.56 -3.63
N SER A 280 13.20 -25.62 -3.84
CA SER A 280 13.16 -24.32 -3.15
C SER A 280 12.01 -24.28 -2.15
N GLY A 281 12.26 -23.68 -0.99
CA GLY A 281 11.25 -23.47 0.04
C GLY A 281 10.45 -22.23 -0.33
N SER A 282 9.14 -22.30 -0.19
CA SER A 282 8.26 -21.16 -0.46
C SER A 282 7.18 -21.06 0.60
N LEU A 283 6.69 -19.84 0.79
CA LEU A 283 5.52 -19.56 1.61
C LEU A 283 4.33 -19.31 0.68
N VAL A 284 3.26 -20.08 0.85
CA VAL A 284 2.04 -19.97 0.05
C VAL A 284 0.94 -19.37 0.90
N GLY A 285 0.40 -18.22 0.48
CA GLY A 285 -0.68 -17.53 1.17
C GLY A 285 -2.02 -18.29 1.10
N ALA A 286 -2.84 -18.14 2.14
CA ALA A 286 -4.17 -18.73 2.34
C ALA A 286 -5.18 -17.64 2.74
N GLY A 287 -5.31 -16.60 1.93
CA GLY A 287 -5.95 -15.35 2.35
C GLY A 287 -4.98 -14.16 2.38
N LEU A 288 -3.76 -14.33 1.87
CA LEU A 288 -2.72 -13.29 1.82
C LEU A 288 -2.68 -12.54 0.47
N VAL A 289 -2.69 -11.21 0.50
CA VAL A 289 -2.25 -10.34 -0.61
C VAL A 289 -0.79 -10.02 -0.39
N VAL A 290 0.02 -10.06 -1.43
CA VAL A 290 1.47 -9.81 -1.35
C VAL A 290 1.91 -8.91 -2.49
N GLN A 291 2.87 -8.03 -2.20
CA GLN A 291 3.64 -7.29 -3.21
C GLN A 291 5.12 -7.57 -3.06
N ASP A 292 5.91 -7.17 -4.05
CA ASP A 292 7.36 -7.26 -4.00
C ASP A 292 7.99 -5.88 -3.84
N LEU A 293 8.90 -5.76 -2.89
CA LEU A 293 9.80 -4.63 -2.71
C LEU A 293 11.25 -5.10 -2.70
N ASP A 294 12.16 -4.19 -2.99
CA ASP A 294 13.59 -4.47 -2.96
C ASP A 294 14.09 -4.74 -1.53
N PRO A 295 15.18 -5.50 -1.36
CA PRO A 295 15.63 -5.96 -0.04
C PRO A 295 15.83 -4.85 1.00
N GLY A 296 16.31 -3.67 0.58
CA GLY A 296 16.52 -2.50 1.45
C GLY A 296 15.24 -1.98 2.12
N TYR A 297 14.07 -2.26 1.56
CA TYR A 297 12.78 -1.82 2.12
C TYR A 297 12.46 -2.46 3.46
N TRP A 298 13.16 -3.50 3.90
CA TRP A 298 12.97 -4.04 5.25
C TRP A 298 13.24 -2.97 6.33
N VAL A 299 14.25 -2.14 6.07
CA VAL A 299 14.67 -1.03 6.93
C VAL A 299 13.88 0.24 6.60
N MET A 300 13.66 0.52 5.31
CA MET A 300 13.07 1.79 4.86
C MET A 300 11.56 1.87 4.92
N ALA A 301 10.87 0.76 4.69
CA ALA A 301 9.43 0.77 4.53
C ALA A 301 8.84 1.36 5.80
N ARG A 302 8.07 2.45 5.66
CA ARG A 302 7.32 3.03 6.77
C ARG A 302 5.98 2.30 6.84
N ALA A 303 5.58 1.91 8.04
CA ALA A 303 4.30 1.23 8.27
C ALA A 303 3.11 1.97 7.64
N LEU A 304 3.12 3.31 7.71
CA LEU A 304 2.12 4.15 7.06
C LEU A 304 2.10 4.00 5.52
N ASN A 305 3.27 4.00 4.87
CA ASN A 305 3.38 3.83 3.41
C ASN A 305 2.87 2.46 3.00
N ILE A 306 3.28 1.42 3.73
CA ILE A 306 2.85 0.05 3.46
C ILE A 306 1.35 -0.10 3.61
N ARG A 307 0.78 0.39 4.72
CA ARG A 307 -0.66 0.42 4.95
C ARG A 307 -1.40 1.04 3.78
N HIS A 308 -0.97 2.22 3.33
CA HIS A 308 -1.64 2.91 2.22
C HIS A 308 -1.50 2.15 0.89
N SER A 309 -0.31 1.62 0.59
CA SER A 309 -0.04 0.93 -0.67
C SER A 309 -0.85 -0.35 -0.86
N ILE A 310 -1.14 -1.10 0.21
CA ILE A 310 -1.77 -2.43 0.12
C ILE A 310 -3.23 -2.47 0.59
N ALA A 311 -3.70 -1.47 1.36
CA ALA A 311 -5.05 -1.45 1.90
C ALA A 311 -6.13 -1.58 0.81
N GLY A 312 -5.97 -0.86 -0.31
CA GLY A 312 -6.92 -0.86 -1.42
C GLY A 312 -6.86 -2.08 -2.35
N ILE A 313 -5.84 -2.92 -2.22
CA ILE A 313 -5.62 -4.03 -3.16
C ILE A 313 -6.64 -5.14 -2.90
N ALA A 314 -7.36 -5.53 -3.95
CA ALA A 314 -8.31 -6.62 -3.89
C ALA A 314 -7.59 -7.96 -3.71
N TYR A 315 -8.30 -8.93 -3.16
CA TYR A 315 -7.77 -10.28 -3.00
C TYR A 315 -7.62 -10.94 -4.37
N GLU A 316 -6.38 -11.21 -4.81
CA GLU A 316 -6.09 -11.92 -6.06
C GLU A 316 -5.30 -13.23 -5.82
N SER A 317 -5.28 -14.07 -6.84
CA SER A 317 -4.65 -15.41 -6.81
C SER A 317 -3.15 -15.35 -6.53
N ARG A 318 -2.65 -16.42 -5.91
CA ARG A 318 -1.45 -16.47 -5.08
C ARG A 318 -0.22 -16.89 -5.86
N ASP A 319 0.70 -15.98 -6.03
CA ASP A 319 2.08 -16.36 -6.29
C ASP A 319 2.73 -16.80 -4.97
N PRO A 320 3.44 -17.94 -4.96
CA PRO A 320 4.25 -18.34 -3.81
C PRO A 320 5.33 -17.27 -3.55
N ILE A 321 5.71 -17.10 -2.29
CA ILE A 321 6.86 -16.30 -1.90
C ILE A 321 8.08 -17.23 -1.82
N PRO A 322 8.95 -17.28 -2.85
CA PRO A 322 10.07 -18.22 -2.86
C PRO A 322 11.24 -17.72 -2.00
N TYR A 323 11.93 -18.65 -1.35
CA TYR A 323 13.29 -18.44 -0.89
C TYR A 323 14.26 -18.61 -2.07
N ARG A 324 15.20 -17.69 -2.22
CA ARG A 324 16.20 -17.71 -3.30
C ARG A 324 17.62 -17.81 -2.74
N GLU A 325 18.20 -19.01 -2.76
CA GLU A 325 19.55 -19.23 -2.22
C GLU A 325 20.59 -18.35 -2.93
N GLY A 326 21.52 -17.78 -2.16
CA GLY A 326 22.60 -16.92 -2.69
C GLY A 326 22.19 -15.49 -3.08
N GLN A 327 20.89 -15.15 -3.01
CA GLN A 327 20.39 -13.81 -3.33
C GLN A 327 19.96 -13.04 -2.07
N PHE A 328 19.91 -11.71 -2.17
CA PHE A 328 19.20 -10.92 -1.17
C PHE A 328 17.70 -11.19 -1.29
N GLN A 329 17.07 -11.53 -0.16
CA GLN A 329 15.65 -11.85 -0.16
C GLN A 329 14.83 -10.56 -0.32
N ARG A 330 13.86 -10.58 -1.23
CA ARG A 330 12.91 -9.47 -1.41
C ARG A 330 12.06 -9.28 -0.16
N VAL A 331 11.53 -8.08 -0.02
CA VAL A 331 10.63 -7.72 1.07
C VAL A 331 9.22 -7.73 0.53
N HIS A 332 8.33 -8.35 1.29
CA HIS A 332 6.97 -8.64 0.86
C HIS A 332 5.98 -7.92 1.76
N PRO A 333 5.52 -6.70 1.40
CA PRO A 333 4.31 -6.14 1.98
C PRO A 333 3.18 -7.13 1.82
N PHE A 334 2.46 -7.37 2.90
CA PHE A 334 1.32 -8.27 2.86
C PHE A 334 0.10 -7.72 3.57
N LYS A 335 -1.06 -8.21 3.16
CA LYS A 335 -2.34 -8.00 3.83
C LYS A 335 -3.05 -9.35 4.03
N THR A 336 -3.42 -9.66 5.27
CA THR A 336 -4.21 -10.85 5.64
C THR A 336 -5.66 -10.67 5.23
N ARG A 337 -6.45 -11.75 5.25
CA ARG A 337 -7.88 -11.71 4.92
C ARG A 337 -8.65 -10.86 5.93
N GLU A 338 -8.18 -10.82 7.16
CA GLU A 338 -8.73 -10.11 8.31
C GLU A 338 -8.36 -8.62 8.31
N GLY A 339 -7.56 -8.16 7.34
CA GLY A 339 -7.14 -6.77 7.20
C GLY A 339 -5.85 -6.42 7.95
N GLY A 340 -5.19 -7.42 8.54
CA GLY A 340 -3.85 -7.28 9.09
C GLY A 340 -2.85 -6.90 8.01
N ILE A 341 -1.97 -5.95 8.27
CA ILE A 341 -0.97 -5.50 7.29
C ILE A 341 0.41 -5.65 7.91
N GLY A 342 1.38 -6.11 7.13
CA GLY A 342 2.76 -6.25 7.58
C GLY A 342 3.76 -6.23 6.44
N ILE A 343 5.03 -6.46 6.78
CA ILE A 343 6.06 -6.82 5.80
C ILE A 343 6.73 -8.11 6.22
N LEU A 344 7.11 -8.94 5.25
CA LEU A 344 7.75 -10.23 5.42
C LEU A 344 9.03 -10.31 4.60
N GLN A 345 10.02 -11.06 5.06
CA GLN A 345 11.23 -11.37 4.29
C GLN A 345 11.72 -12.78 4.62
N MET A 346 12.03 -13.55 3.58
CA MET A 346 12.64 -14.86 3.73
C MET A 346 14.05 -14.73 4.34
N ARG A 347 14.51 -15.75 5.09
CA ARG A 347 15.83 -15.73 5.77
C ARG A 347 16.71 -16.89 5.37
N GLY A 348 16.14 -18.08 5.30
CA GLY A 348 16.90 -19.29 5.02
C GLY A 348 16.01 -20.49 4.79
N MET A 349 16.59 -21.52 4.18
CA MET A 349 15.99 -22.83 4.06
C MET A 349 17.03 -23.86 4.49
N ASP A 350 16.62 -24.80 5.33
CA ASP A 350 17.38 -26.02 5.58
C ASP A 350 16.78 -27.14 4.73
N CYS A 351 17.50 -27.55 3.68
CA CYS A 351 17.04 -28.60 2.77
C CYS A 351 17.06 -30.00 3.43
N ALA A 352 17.93 -30.23 4.41
CA ALA A 352 18.05 -31.52 5.09
C ALA A 352 16.89 -31.70 6.08
N GLU A 353 16.64 -30.68 6.89
CA GLU A 353 15.54 -30.67 7.86
C GLU A 353 14.20 -30.27 7.22
N ARG A 354 14.23 -29.85 5.95
CA ARG A 354 13.07 -29.30 5.20
C ARG A 354 12.36 -28.21 5.99
N THR A 355 13.13 -27.25 6.51
CA THR A 355 12.57 -26.10 7.23
C THR A 355 12.79 -24.81 6.47
N LEU A 356 11.86 -23.89 6.63
CA LEU A 356 11.84 -22.57 6.01
C LEU A 356 11.81 -21.52 7.10
N GLN A 357 12.80 -20.63 7.11
CA GLN A 357 12.88 -19.51 8.03
C GLN A 357 12.56 -18.21 7.31
N PHE A 358 11.72 -17.40 7.95
CA PHE A 358 11.40 -16.04 7.51
C PHE A 358 11.22 -15.14 8.73
N ARG A 359 11.19 -13.84 8.48
CA ARG A 359 10.86 -12.83 9.49
C ARG A 359 9.74 -11.94 9.00
N TYR A 360 8.95 -11.40 9.91
CA TYR A 360 7.90 -10.45 9.58
C TYR A 360 7.67 -9.44 10.71
N LYS A 361 7.03 -8.32 10.39
CA LYS A 361 6.54 -7.35 11.39
C LYS A 361 5.20 -6.79 10.94
N MET A 362 4.25 -6.72 11.87
CA MET A 362 2.89 -6.22 11.64
C MET A 362 2.82 -4.71 11.85
N VAL A 363 2.01 -4.02 11.06
CA VAL A 363 1.64 -2.62 11.27
C VAL A 363 0.69 -2.53 12.47
N GLN A 364 0.97 -1.62 13.39
CA GLN A 364 0.22 -1.41 14.63
C GLN A 364 -0.18 0.07 14.76
N GLY A 365 -1.42 0.33 15.17
CA GLY A 365 -1.95 1.68 15.37
C GLY A 365 -1.39 2.40 16.59
N ASP A 366 -1.07 1.65 17.66
CA ASP A 366 -0.76 2.24 18.98
C ASP A 366 0.71 2.16 19.37
N SER A 367 1.57 1.73 18.43
CA SER A 367 3.00 1.62 18.72
C SER A 367 3.63 3.01 18.65
N ALA A 368 3.76 3.66 19.82
CA ALA A 368 4.71 4.74 20.07
C ALA A 368 6.18 4.30 19.94
N ILE A 369 6.43 3.14 19.32
CA ILE A 369 7.75 2.64 19.01
C ILE A 369 8.33 3.56 17.94
N ALA A 370 9.39 4.26 18.34
CA ALA A 370 10.10 5.27 17.58
C ALA A 370 10.22 4.91 16.09
N LEU A 371 10.03 5.95 15.26
CA LEU A 371 10.11 5.95 13.80
C LEU A 371 11.34 5.25 13.19
N ASP A 372 12.38 4.91 13.98
CA ASP A 372 13.69 4.49 13.48
C ASP A 372 14.31 3.23 14.13
N GLY A 373 13.58 2.42 14.91
CA GLY A 373 14.25 1.57 15.90
C GLY A 373 13.80 0.13 16.12
N THR A 374 13.41 -0.66 15.12
CA THR A 374 13.41 -2.14 15.33
C THR A 374 14.84 -2.65 15.25
N GLY A 375 15.48 -2.80 16.42
CA GLY A 375 16.92 -3.05 16.64
C GLY A 375 17.54 -4.36 16.13
N GLU A 376 17.11 -4.89 14.99
CA GLU A 376 17.98 -5.79 14.22
C GLU A 376 18.79 -4.90 13.25
N LYS A 377 20.02 -4.54 13.64
CA LYS A 377 20.99 -3.89 12.74
C LYS A 377 21.41 -4.90 11.68
N ASP A 378 20.55 -5.09 10.69
CA ASP A 378 20.90 -5.79 9.47
C ASP A 378 21.82 -4.86 8.68
N ALA A 379 23.12 -4.95 8.99
CA ALA A 379 24.13 -4.04 8.45
C ALA A 379 24.19 -4.10 6.91
N GLU A 380 23.94 -5.28 6.33
CA GLU A 380 23.88 -5.45 4.87
C GLU A 380 22.68 -4.69 4.28
N LEU A 381 21.48 -4.84 4.86
CA LEU A 381 20.31 -4.09 4.37
C LEU A 381 20.41 -2.59 4.64
N THR A 382 21.05 -2.20 5.74
CA THR A 382 21.36 -0.79 6.03
C THR A 382 22.30 -0.20 4.99
N GLN A 383 23.30 -0.96 4.54
CA GLN A 383 24.20 -0.55 3.47
C GLN A 383 23.47 -0.45 2.13
N ILE A 384 22.62 -1.43 1.78
CA ILE A 384 21.78 -1.36 0.57
C ILE A 384 20.92 -0.10 0.58
N TYR A 385 20.35 0.27 1.72
CA TYR A 385 19.56 1.49 1.82
C TYR A 385 20.41 2.76 1.68
N ALA A 386 21.50 2.86 2.45
CA ALA A 386 22.37 4.04 2.42
C ALA A 386 22.88 4.31 0.99
N SER A 387 23.31 3.25 0.31
CA SER A 387 23.68 3.26 -1.10
C SER A 387 22.57 3.79 -2.01
N ALA A 388 21.34 3.30 -1.88
CA ALA A 388 20.22 3.76 -2.71
C ALA A 388 19.90 5.24 -2.46
N THR A 389 19.99 5.71 -1.22
CA THR A 389 19.76 7.11 -0.84
C THR A 389 20.82 8.02 -1.46
N TRP A 390 22.09 7.65 -1.30
CA TRP A 390 23.20 8.44 -1.83
C TRP A 390 23.25 8.42 -3.36
N LEU A 391 22.86 7.32 -4.02
CA LEU A 391 22.67 7.29 -5.47
C LEU A 391 21.49 8.17 -5.93
N ALA A 392 20.41 8.25 -5.15
CA ALA A 392 19.31 9.16 -5.47
C ALA A 392 19.75 10.64 -5.38
N ASP A 393 20.57 10.98 -4.38
CA ASP A 393 21.18 12.31 -4.27
C ASP A 393 22.15 12.57 -5.42
N LEU A 394 22.97 11.59 -5.80
CA LEU A 394 23.84 11.68 -6.97
C LEU A 394 23.02 11.97 -8.23
N GLY A 395 21.89 11.28 -8.45
CA GLY A 395 20.99 11.54 -9.57
C GLY A 395 20.52 13.00 -9.61
N LYS A 396 20.14 13.57 -8.45
CA LYS A 396 19.77 15.00 -8.36
C LYS A 396 20.93 15.90 -8.74
N TYR A 397 22.13 15.65 -8.21
CA TYR A 397 23.31 16.48 -8.47
C TYR A 397 23.73 16.44 -9.94
N VAL A 398 23.67 15.26 -10.57
CA VAL A 398 23.93 15.08 -11.99
C VAL A 398 22.95 15.89 -12.84
N LEU A 399 21.66 15.89 -12.50
CA LEU A 399 20.65 16.69 -13.22
C LEU A 399 20.82 18.20 -13.03
N LEU A 400 21.19 18.64 -11.82
CA LEU A 400 21.49 20.05 -11.56
C LEU A 400 22.69 20.52 -12.38
N TYR A 401 23.77 19.74 -12.39
CA TYR A 401 24.95 19.98 -13.23
C TYR A 401 24.57 20.05 -14.71
N ALA A 402 23.80 19.08 -15.22
CA ALA A 402 23.42 19.04 -16.63
C ALA A 402 22.62 20.29 -17.05
N GLY A 403 21.76 20.81 -16.17
CA GLY A 403 21.02 22.05 -16.40
C GLY A 403 21.90 23.29 -16.61
N GLU A 404 23.14 23.28 -16.10
CA GLU A 404 24.11 24.36 -16.22
C GLU A 404 25.16 24.09 -17.32
N HIS A 405 25.22 22.87 -17.85
CA HIS A 405 26.29 22.38 -18.74
C HIS A 405 25.79 21.88 -20.11
N GLU A 406 24.74 22.49 -20.64
CA GLU A 406 24.13 22.17 -21.94
C GLU A 406 23.65 20.72 -22.03
N ASP A 407 22.92 20.26 -20.99
CA ASP A 407 22.37 18.90 -20.86
C ASP A 407 23.43 17.78 -20.82
N ARG A 408 24.71 18.12 -20.67
CA ARG A 408 25.79 17.13 -20.53
C ARG A 408 25.96 16.71 -19.08
N LEU A 409 26.15 15.41 -18.88
CA LEU A 409 26.52 14.86 -17.59
C LEU A 409 28.01 15.18 -17.28
N PRO A 410 28.40 15.24 -16.00
CA PRO A 410 29.78 15.54 -15.61
C PRO A 410 30.76 14.49 -16.15
N GLN A 411 32.02 14.86 -16.39
CA GLN A 411 33.02 13.88 -16.84
C GLN A 411 33.53 13.02 -15.67
N SER A 412 33.47 13.55 -14.45
CA SER A 412 33.81 12.81 -13.24
C SER A 412 32.99 13.27 -12.03
N LEU A 413 32.91 12.44 -10.99
CA LEU A 413 32.12 12.75 -9.80
C LEU A 413 32.71 13.92 -8.98
N GLU A 414 34.00 14.21 -9.14
CA GLU A 414 34.66 15.35 -8.49
C GLU A 414 34.09 16.70 -8.94
N GLU A 415 33.51 16.78 -10.13
CA GLU A 415 32.85 18.00 -10.63
C GLU A 415 31.55 18.32 -9.88
N LEU A 416 31.00 17.35 -9.15
CA LEU A 416 29.76 17.51 -8.40
C LEU A 416 29.97 18.06 -6.98
N ARG A 417 31.21 18.39 -6.60
CA ARG A 417 31.55 18.84 -5.25
C ARG A 417 30.71 20.03 -4.78
N ASP A 418 30.46 20.99 -5.65
CA ASP A 418 29.72 22.22 -5.31
C ASP A 418 28.20 22.00 -5.16
N TYR A 419 27.69 20.84 -5.63
CA TYR A 419 26.27 20.48 -5.52
C TYR A 419 25.98 19.57 -4.32
N ALA A 420 27.00 18.91 -3.77
CA ALA A 420 26.82 17.94 -2.70
C ALA A 420 26.39 18.63 -1.39
N GLU A 421 25.36 18.07 -0.73
CA GLU A 421 24.85 18.61 0.54
C GLU A 421 25.82 18.42 1.71
N SER A 422 26.77 17.46 1.60
CA SER A 422 27.80 17.23 2.61
C SER A 422 29.08 16.62 2.05
N ASP A 423 30.21 16.88 2.73
CA ASP A 423 31.53 16.31 2.40
C ASP A 423 31.55 14.78 2.52
N GLU A 424 30.72 14.20 3.40
CA GLU A 424 30.62 12.75 3.57
C GLU A 424 29.97 12.09 2.36
N ASN A 425 28.83 12.64 1.91
CA ASN A 425 28.13 12.13 0.73
C ASN A 425 29.03 12.21 -0.52
N HIS A 426 29.66 13.38 -0.75
CA HIS A 426 30.59 13.53 -1.87
C HIS A 426 31.77 12.55 -1.81
N ARG A 427 32.35 12.32 -0.62
CA ARG A 427 33.47 11.37 -0.46
C ARG A 427 33.03 9.94 -0.79
N TRP A 428 31.84 9.54 -0.33
CA TRP A 428 31.28 8.25 -0.66
C TRP A 428 31.07 8.09 -2.16
N MET A 429 30.45 9.09 -2.82
CA MET A 429 30.24 9.07 -4.27
C MET A 429 31.56 8.85 -5.01
N VAL A 430 32.61 9.62 -4.68
CA VAL A 430 33.90 9.51 -5.38
C VAL A 430 34.59 8.16 -5.13
N HIS A 431 34.46 7.57 -3.94
CA HIS A 431 35.23 6.37 -3.57
C HIS A 431 34.49 5.06 -3.85
N ASP A 432 33.18 5.03 -3.59
CA ASP A 432 32.39 3.80 -3.50
C ASP A 432 31.47 3.59 -4.70
N VAL A 433 31.35 4.56 -5.61
CA VAL A 433 30.49 4.50 -6.80
C VAL A 433 31.30 4.33 -8.07
N GLU A 434 30.85 3.44 -8.96
CA GLU A 434 31.29 3.41 -10.36
C GLU A 434 30.42 4.35 -11.16
N TYR A 435 31.05 5.34 -11.78
CA TYR A 435 30.38 6.32 -12.59
C TYR A 435 30.56 6.03 -14.07
N LEU A 436 29.45 5.87 -14.77
CA LEU A 436 29.37 5.55 -16.21
C LEU A 436 28.77 6.71 -17.02
N GLY A 437 28.45 7.84 -16.38
CA GLY A 437 27.78 8.96 -17.05
C GLY A 437 28.69 9.84 -17.90
N ALA A 438 30.01 9.64 -17.87
CA ALA A 438 30.95 10.44 -18.64
C ALA A 438 30.66 10.34 -20.16
N GLY A 439 30.40 11.49 -20.78
CA GLY A 439 30.07 11.58 -22.20
C GLY A 439 28.60 11.36 -22.55
N LEU A 440 27.75 11.09 -21.55
CA LEU A 440 26.29 11.05 -21.72
C LEU A 440 25.67 12.45 -21.65
N THR A 441 24.43 12.53 -22.12
CA THR A 441 23.56 13.71 -22.08
C THR A 441 22.17 13.33 -21.56
N CYS A 442 21.38 14.32 -21.16
CA CYS A 442 19.97 14.10 -20.79
C CYS A 442 19.09 13.60 -21.96
N ALA A 443 19.60 13.63 -23.20
CA ALA A 443 18.90 13.12 -24.39
C ALA A 443 19.14 11.61 -24.63
N ASP A 444 20.08 10.99 -23.93
CA ASP A 444 20.33 9.56 -24.01
C ASP A 444 19.13 8.74 -23.47
N PRO A 445 19.02 7.44 -23.80
CA PRO A 445 17.88 6.63 -23.36
C PRO A 445 17.74 6.60 -21.84
N PHE A 446 16.52 6.77 -21.34
CA PHE A 446 16.20 6.76 -19.90
C PHE A 446 16.61 5.49 -19.16
N SER A 447 16.69 4.34 -19.86
CA SER A 447 17.15 3.07 -19.29
C SER A 447 18.68 2.94 -19.22
N THR A 448 19.44 3.99 -19.55
CA THR A 448 20.91 3.97 -19.51
C THR A 448 21.38 4.00 -18.06
N VAL A 449 22.33 3.13 -17.73
CA VAL A 449 22.97 3.12 -16.40
C VAL A 449 23.95 4.27 -16.31
N VAL A 450 23.80 5.10 -15.28
CA VAL A 450 24.67 6.25 -15.01
C VAL A 450 25.69 5.93 -13.93
N ALA A 451 25.30 5.17 -12.91
CA ALA A 451 26.21 4.81 -11.83
C ALA A 451 25.75 3.54 -11.08
N TYR A 452 26.66 2.91 -10.33
CA TYR A 452 26.32 1.83 -9.40
C TYR A 452 27.27 1.78 -8.20
N ASP A 453 26.85 1.14 -7.12
CA ASP A 453 27.68 0.97 -5.91
C ASP A 453 28.68 -0.19 -6.06
N ARG A 454 29.98 0.10 -6.02
CA ARG A 454 31.06 -0.89 -6.15
C ARG A 454 31.17 -1.78 -4.91
N THR A 455 30.86 -1.25 -3.73
CA THR A 455 31.00 -1.95 -2.45
C THR A 455 29.95 -3.03 -2.30
N LEU A 456 28.70 -2.74 -2.69
CA LEU A 456 27.64 -3.75 -2.75
C LEU A 456 27.93 -4.78 -3.84
N LEU A 457 28.40 -4.31 -5.00
CA LEU A 457 28.74 -5.22 -6.10
C LEU A 457 29.81 -6.23 -5.66
N ALA A 458 30.85 -5.78 -4.95
CA ALA A 458 31.92 -6.64 -4.43
C ALA A 458 31.44 -7.68 -3.39
N ALA A 459 30.25 -7.50 -2.80
CA ALA A 459 29.64 -8.52 -1.93
C ALA A 459 29.01 -9.68 -2.72
N GLY A 460 28.93 -9.58 -4.06
CA GLY A 460 28.58 -10.68 -4.97
C GLY A 460 27.09 -11.01 -5.09
N LYS A 461 26.20 -10.38 -4.31
CA LYS A 461 24.75 -10.65 -4.31
C LYS A 461 23.93 -9.70 -5.19
N GLY A 462 24.54 -8.61 -5.68
CA GLY A 462 23.89 -7.56 -6.47
C GLY A 462 24.39 -6.16 -6.11
N THR A 463 23.85 -5.11 -6.72
CA THR A 463 24.16 -3.71 -6.38
C THR A 463 23.01 -2.77 -6.69
N ASN A 464 22.99 -1.60 -6.05
CA ASN A 464 22.09 -0.52 -6.48
C ASN A 464 22.63 0.16 -7.73
N VAL A 465 21.73 0.42 -8.66
CA VAL A 465 22.03 1.02 -9.96
C VAL A 465 21.19 2.29 -10.13
N LEU A 466 21.85 3.39 -10.46
CA LEU A 466 21.24 4.66 -10.87
C LEU A 466 21.08 4.67 -12.39
N PHE A 467 19.84 4.87 -12.83
CA PHE A 467 19.49 5.09 -14.23
C PHE A 467 19.38 6.58 -14.56
N LEU A 468 19.47 6.93 -15.84
CA LEU A 468 19.44 8.32 -16.32
C LEU A 468 18.11 9.03 -15.99
N ASP A 469 17.00 8.30 -15.90
CA ASP A 469 15.71 8.82 -15.42
C ASP A 469 15.64 9.03 -13.90
N SER A 470 16.78 8.98 -13.20
CA SER A 470 16.90 9.08 -11.74
C SER A 470 16.25 7.94 -10.95
N ARG A 471 15.83 6.87 -11.63
CA ARG A 471 15.37 5.67 -10.95
C ARG A 471 16.56 4.94 -10.32
N ILE A 472 16.39 4.51 -9.08
CA ILE A 472 17.31 3.59 -8.41
C ILE A 472 16.66 2.22 -8.35
N GLU A 473 17.42 1.17 -8.65
CA GLU A 473 16.96 -0.21 -8.53
C GLU A 473 18.06 -1.08 -7.93
N PHE A 474 17.70 -1.99 -7.02
CA PHE A 474 18.62 -3.06 -6.61
C PHE A 474 18.66 -4.15 -7.69
N VAL A 475 19.79 -4.29 -8.37
CA VAL A 475 19.98 -5.26 -9.45
C VAL A 475 20.69 -6.50 -8.90
N GLU A 476 19.98 -7.63 -8.92
CA GLU A 476 20.50 -8.95 -8.56
C GLU A 476 21.66 -9.37 -9.47
N ALA A 477 22.59 -10.17 -8.92
CA ALA A 477 23.82 -10.59 -9.61
C ALA A 477 23.57 -11.18 -11.02
N GLU A 478 22.51 -11.98 -11.17
CA GLU A 478 22.13 -12.63 -12.42
C GLU A 478 21.71 -11.65 -13.52
N ARG A 479 21.21 -10.47 -13.13
CA ARG A 479 20.70 -9.45 -14.06
C ARG A 479 21.77 -8.43 -14.47
N LEU A 480 22.91 -8.38 -13.78
CA LEU A 480 23.97 -7.40 -14.04
C LEU A 480 24.48 -7.46 -15.49
N ALA A 481 24.68 -8.66 -16.02
CA ALA A 481 25.14 -8.85 -17.40
C ALA A 481 24.16 -8.28 -18.44
N THR A 482 22.85 -8.31 -18.17
CA THR A 482 21.84 -7.75 -19.07
C THR A 482 21.90 -6.22 -19.17
N LEU A 483 22.51 -5.58 -18.17
CA LEU A 483 22.75 -4.13 -18.11
C LEU A 483 24.18 -3.75 -18.54
N GLY A 484 25.00 -4.72 -18.97
CA GLY A 484 26.41 -4.49 -19.30
C GLY A 484 27.31 -4.24 -18.08
N LEU A 485 26.88 -4.66 -16.88
CA LEU A 485 27.64 -4.50 -15.63
C LEU A 485 28.45 -5.76 -15.31
N PRO A 486 29.62 -5.64 -14.64
CA PRO A 486 30.45 -6.79 -14.29
C PRO A 486 29.77 -7.66 -13.22
N ALA A 487 30.06 -8.97 -13.24
CA ALA A 487 29.66 -9.86 -12.15
C ALA A 487 30.56 -9.58 -10.93
N GLY A 488 29.97 -9.44 -9.74
CA GLY A 488 30.64 -8.96 -8.52
C GLY A 488 31.85 -9.77 -7.99
N ASN A 489 32.27 -10.82 -8.69
CA ASN A 489 33.33 -11.74 -8.28
C ASN A 489 34.56 -11.76 -9.21
N GLU A 490 34.68 -10.84 -10.18
CA GLU A 490 35.91 -10.71 -10.96
C GLU A 490 36.98 -9.93 -10.18
N LYS A 491 37.72 -10.62 -9.31
CA LYS A 491 39.06 -10.22 -8.88
C LYS A 491 40.07 -11.32 -9.17
#